data_AF-A0A369VYN4-F1
#
_entry.id   AF-A0A369VYN4-F1
#
_cell.length_a   1.000
_cell.length_b   1.000
_cell.length_c   1.000
_cell.angle_alpha   90.00
_cell.angle_beta   90.00
_cell.angle_gamma   90.00
#
_symmetry.space_group_name_H-M   'P 1'
#
loop_
_entity.id
_entity.type
_entity.pdbx_description
1 polymer ?
#
loop_
_entity_poly.entity_id
_entity_poly.type
_entity_poly.pdbx_seq_one_letter_code
_entity_poly.pdbx_strand_id
1 'polypeptide(L)'
;MATLLAVLSLAVAPQAAERPVPATQGQDAVCLAAFAMLAANPAAKEAGTMGSIYFMGKPLGRDPAVDLKAVMTRTAPTLEAKGRLETELKRCAAELKATGSYMQAVGGALKAPAP
;
A
#
# COMPACT_ATOMS: atom_id res chain seq x y z
N MET A 1 -7.09 -51.76 36.81
CA MET A 1 -6.09 -50.67 36.79
C MET A 1 -5.67 -50.42 35.36
N ALA A 2 -6.03 -49.28 34.77
CA ALA A 2 -5.33 -48.67 33.63
C ALA A 2 -6.03 -47.33 33.31
N THR A 3 -5.60 -46.28 33.99
CA THR A 3 -6.05 -44.90 33.76
C THR A 3 -5.21 -44.31 32.63
N LEU A 4 -5.79 -44.12 31.43
CA LEU A 4 -5.13 -43.40 30.34
C LEU A 4 -5.22 -41.89 30.61
N LEU A 5 -4.10 -41.25 30.91
CA LEU A 5 -3.94 -39.79 30.92
C LEU A 5 -3.70 -39.29 29.49
N ALA A 6 -4.68 -38.58 28.93
CA ALA A 6 -4.53 -37.80 27.71
C ALA A 6 -3.81 -36.47 28.04
N VAL A 7 -2.59 -36.31 27.52
CA VAL A 7 -1.84 -35.05 27.60
C VAL A 7 -2.30 -34.16 26.44
N LEU A 8 -3.19 -33.21 26.71
CA LEU A 8 -3.56 -32.15 25.76
C LEU A 8 -2.42 -31.13 25.69
N SER A 9 -1.56 -31.26 24.67
CA SER A 9 -0.60 -30.23 24.32
C SER A 9 -1.32 -29.02 23.72
N LEU A 10 -1.54 -27.99 24.53
CA LEU A 10 -1.93 -26.67 24.03
C LEU A 10 -0.79 -26.08 23.21
N ALA A 11 -0.85 -26.23 21.88
CA ALA A 11 -0.04 -25.47 20.96
C ALA A 11 -0.52 -24.01 20.99
N VAL A 12 0.16 -23.17 21.77
CA VAL A 12 0.03 -21.71 21.68
C VAL A 12 0.62 -21.31 20.32
N ALA A 13 -0.25 -21.08 19.34
CA ALA A 13 0.15 -20.45 18.10
C ALA A 13 0.72 -19.06 18.43
N PRO A 14 1.88 -18.67 17.88
CA PRO A 14 2.39 -17.32 18.08
C PRO A 14 1.37 -16.37 17.46
N GLN A 15 0.71 -15.59 18.31
CA GLN A 15 -0.01 -14.42 17.85
C GLN A 15 1.04 -13.53 17.19
N ALA A 16 0.91 -13.32 15.87
CA ALA A 16 1.74 -12.37 15.16
C ALA A 16 1.48 -11.00 15.80
N ALA A 17 2.34 -10.60 16.74
CA ALA A 17 2.29 -9.30 17.36
C ALA A 17 2.30 -8.27 16.22
N GLU A 18 1.30 -7.38 16.19
CA GLU A 18 1.24 -6.28 15.24
C GLU A 18 2.51 -5.46 15.40
N ARG A 19 3.47 -5.67 14.48
CA ARG A 19 4.71 -4.92 14.48
C ARG A 19 4.35 -3.46 14.22
N PRO A 20 4.91 -2.50 14.96
CA PRO A 20 4.71 -1.09 14.67
C PRO A 20 5.06 -0.85 13.21
N VAL A 21 4.07 -0.44 12.42
CA VAL A 21 4.22 -0.08 11.01
C VAL A 21 5.02 1.22 10.97
N PRO A 22 6.27 1.24 10.45
CA PRO A 22 7.06 2.45 10.33
C PRO A 22 6.26 3.60 9.69
N ALA A 23 6.49 4.84 10.11
CA ALA A 23 5.71 6.00 9.65
C ALA A 23 5.63 6.14 8.12
N THR A 24 6.68 5.73 7.39
CA THR A 24 6.72 5.70 5.92
C THR A 24 5.75 4.68 5.31
N GLN A 25 5.52 3.56 5.99
CA GLN A 25 4.56 2.55 5.54
C GLN A 25 3.10 3.03 5.69
N GLY A 26 2.83 3.87 6.69
CA GLY A 26 1.52 4.52 6.84
C GLY A 26 1.19 5.48 5.69
N GLN A 27 2.20 6.19 5.16
CA GLN A 27 1.98 7.15 4.07
C GLN A 27 1.72 6.48 2.71
N ASP A 28 2.37 5.35 2.45
CA ASP A 28 2.11 4.56 1.24
C ASP A 28 0.70 3.98 1.25
N ALA A 29 0.25 3.49 2.42
CA ALA A 29 -1.12 3.00 2.61
C ALA A 29 -2.16 4.10 2.39
N VAL A 30 -1.88 5.31 2.87
CA VAL A 30 -2.72 6.51 2.63
C VAL A 30 -2.83 6.80 1.14
N CYS A 31 -1.70 6.81 0.42
CA CYS A 31 -1.72 7.06 -1.03
C CYS A 31 -2.42 5.95 -1.81
N LEU A 32 -2.19 4.69 -1.45
CA LEU A 32 -2.86 3.54 -2.06
C LEU A 32 -4.38 3.65 -1.86
N ALA A 33 -4.84 3.90 -0.63
CA ALA A 33 -6.26 4.05 -0.35
C ALA A 33 -6.86 5.25 -1.08
N ALA A 34 -6.18 6.39 -1.09
CA ALA A 34 -6.64 7.61 -1.76
C ALA A 34 -6.83 7.41 -3.27
N PHE A 35 -5.87 6.78 -3.95
CA PHE A 35 -5.96 6.49 -5.38
C PHE A 35 -6.97 5.37 -5.68
N ALA A 36 -7.14 4.39 -4.80
CA ALA A 36 -8.17 3.36 -4.95
C ALA A 36 -9.58 3.95 -4.83
N MET A 37 -9.80 4.89 -3.91
CA MET A 37 -11.04 5.65 -3.81
C MET A 37 -11.25 6.54 -5.05
N LEU A 38 -10.20 7.19 -5.56
CA LEU A 38 -10.28 7.94 -6.81
C LEU A 38 -10.67 7.05 -8.00
N ALA A 39 -10.18 5.80 -8.04
CA ALA A 39 -10.49 4.85 -9.10
C ALA A 39 -11.98 4.46 -9.15
N ALA A 40 -12.72 4.65 -8.07
CA ALA A 40 -14.17 4.45 -8.04
C ALA A 40 -14.94 5.53 -8.82
N ASN A 41 -14.33 6.69 -9.09
CA ASN A 41 -14.90 7.71 -9.96
C ASN A 41 -14.63 7.36 -11.44
N PRO A 42 -15.66 7.15 -12.29
CA PRO A 42 -15.47 6.81 -13.70
C PRO A 42 -14.59 7.81 -14.46
N ALA A 43 -14.71 9.11 -14.16
CA ALA A 43 -13.94 10.17 -14.81
C ALA A 43 -12.44 10.15 -14.45
N ALA A 44 -12.08 9.52 -13.33
CA ALA A 44 -10.70 9.44 -12.84
C ALA A 44 -10.21 7.99 -12.71
N LYS A 45 -10.94 7.02 -13.26
CA LYS A 45 -10.69 5.58 -13.07
C LYS A 45 -9.27 5.19 -13.44
N GLU A 46 -8.80 5.63 -14.60
CA GLU A 46 -7.46 5.30 -15.10
C GLU A 46 -6.37 5.88 -14.21
N ALA A 47 -6.43 7.17 -13.90
CA ALA A 47 -5.48 7.84 -13.00
C ALA A 47 -5.49 7.21 -11.60
N GLY A 48 -6.67 6.91 -11.06
CA GLY A 48 -6.87 6.17 -9.81
C GLY A 48 -6.20 4.81 -9.83
N THR A 49 -6.40 4.05 -10.92
CA THR A 49 -5.83 2.71 -11.08
C THR A 49 -4.30 2.77 -11.16
N MET A 50 -3.74 3.66 -11.97
CA MET A 50 -2.29 3.80 -12.13
C MET A 50 -1.60 4.25 -10.84
N GLY A 51 -2.18 5.22 -10.14
CA GLY A 51 -1.70 5.62 -8.82
C GLY A 51 -1.76 4.48 -7.81
N SER A 52 -2.85 3.70 -7.81
CA SER A 52 -2.99 2.53 -6.94
C SER A 52 -1.91 1.49 -7.21
N ILE A 53 -1.64 1.16 -8.49
CA ILE A 53 -0.59 0.20 -8.86
C ILE A 53 0.79 0.66 -8.37
N TYR A 54 1.13 1.93 -8.57
CA TYR A 54 2.39 2.50 -8.10
C TYR A 54 2.55 2.36 -6.58
N PHE A 55 1.56 2.82 -5.82
CA PHE A 55 1.62 2.80 -4.35
C PHE A 55 1.40 1.41 -3.75
N MET A 56 0.81 0.46 -4.48
CA MET A 56 0.73 -0.95 -4.10
C MET A 56 2.08 -1.65 -4.23
N GLY A 57 2.90 -1.28 -5.22
CA GLY A 57 4.22 -1.87 -5.42
C GLY A 57 5.18 -1.63 -4.25
N LYS A 58 5.08 -0.48 -3.57
CA LYS A 58 5.94 -0.11 -2.44
C LYS A 58 5.78 -1.04 -1.21
N PRO A 59 4.58 -1.27 -0.65
CA PRO A 59 4.39 -2.20 0.45
C PRO A 59 4.71 -3.63 0.04
N LEU A 60 4.29 -4.10 -1.14
CA LEU A 60 4.62 -5.44 -1.63
C LEU A 60 6.13 -5.66 -1.81
N GLY A 61 6.85 -4.65 -2.31
CA GLY A 61 8.30 -4.71 -2.45
C GLY A 61 9.04 -4.75 -1.12
N ARG A 62 8.43 -4.23 -0.04
CA ARG A 62 8.97 -4.29 1.33
C ARG A 62 8.62 -5.60 2.04
N ASP A 63 7.39 -6.05 1.88
CA ASP A 63 6.86 -7.28 2.45
C ASP A 63 5.90 -7.95 1.47
N PRO A 64 6.34 -9.01 0.77
CA PRO A 64 5.48 -9.74 -0.16
C PRO A 64 4.27 -10.43 0.49
N ALA A 65 4.30 -10.65 1.81
CA ALA A 65 3.23 -11.29 2.57
C ALA A 65 2.25 -10.29 3.21
N VAL A 66 2.40 -9.00 2.94
CA VAL A 66 1.53 -7.96 3.52
C VAL A 66 0.06 -8.15 3.14
N ASP A 67 -0.82 -8.08 4.13
CA ASP A 67 -2.27 -8.03 3.89
C ASP A 67 -2.70 -6.61 3.47
N LEU A 68 -2.64 -6.37 2.16
CA LEU A 68 -3.04 -5.08 1.57
C LEU A 68 -4.49 -4.72 1.88
N LYS A 69 -5.39 -5.71 1.96
CA LYS A 69 -6.80 -5.47 2.28
C LYS A 69 -6.90 -4.92 3.69
N ALA A 70 -6.28 -5.57 4.68
CA ALA A 70 -6.29 -5.10 6.06
C ALA A 70 -5.67 -3.69 6.20
N VAL A 71 -4.57 -3.43 5.49
CA VAL A 71 -3.94 -2.10 5.45
C VAL A 71 -4.88 -1.02 4.90
N MET A 72 -5.53 -1.29 3.77
CA MET A 72 -6.45 -0.34 3.14
C MET A 72 -7.71 -0.12 3.98
N THR A 73 -8.31 -1.18 4.52
CA THR A 73 -9.52 -1.08 5.37
C THR A 73 -9.25 -0.29 6.65
N ARG A 74 -8.04 -0.39 7.23
CA ARG A 74 -7.62 0.41 8.38
C ARG A 74 -7.41 1.89 8.01
N THR A 75 -6.97 2.16 6.79
CA THR A 75 -6.56 3.50 6.35
C THR A 75 -7.71 4.33 5.80
N ALA A 76 -8.62 3.73 5.04
CA ALA A 76 -9.72 4.43 4.36
C ALA A 76 -10.57 5.34 5.29
N PRO A 77 -10.97 4.91 6.51
CA PRO A 77 -11.76 5.76 7.40
C PRO A 77 -11.05 7.06 7.80
N THR A 78 -9.71 7.06 7.83
CA THR A 78 -8.91 8.24 8.19
C THR A 78 -8.90 9.32 7.10
N LEU A 79 -9.17 8.93 5.85
CA LEU A 79 -9.30 9.83 4.71
C LEU A 79 -10.69 10.48 4.68
N GLU A 80 -11.73 9.70 4.96
CA GLU A 80 -13.13 10.12 4.97
C GLU A 80 -13.45 11.07 6.13
N ALA A 81 -13.06 10.69 7.36
CA ALA A 81 -13.46 11.39 8.58
C ALA A 81 -12.98 12.85 8.70
N LYS A 82 -12.08 13.30 7.82
CA LYS A 82 -11.45 14.62 7.90
C LYS A 82 -11.45 15.39 6.57
N GLY A 83 -12.18 14.93 5.55
CA GLY A 83 -12.09 15.51 4.20
C GLY A 83 -10.67 15.53 3.65
N ARG A 84 -9.80 14.63 4.13
CA ARG A 84 -8.36 14.63 3.82
C ARG A 84 -8.06 14.06 2.45
N LEU A 85 -9.01 13.35 1.85
CA LEU A 85 -8.84 12.68 0.57
C LEU A 85 -8.23 13.59 -0.50
N GLU A 86 -8.77 14.80 -0.69
CA GLU A 86 -8.25 15.72 -1.71
C GLU A 86 -6.82 16.20 -1.38
N THR A 87 -6.54 16.48 -0.11
CA THR A 87 -5.21 16.93 0.35
C THR A 87 -4.17 15.82 0.16
N GLU A 88 -4.49 14.59 0.56
CA GLU A 88 -3.60 13.44 0.39
C GLU A 88 -3.45 13.08 -1.09
N LEU A 89 -4.51 13.14 -1.90
CA LEU A 89 -4.42 12.95 -3.35
C LEU A 89 -3.44 13.94 -3.98
N LYS A 90 -3.49 15.23 -3.62
CA LYS A 90 -2.53 16.23 -4.13
C LYS A 90 -1.09 15.89 -3.74
N ARG A 91 -0.85 15.52 -2.48
CA ARG A 91 0.48 15.12 -1.99
C ARG A 91 0.99 13.86 -2.72
N CYS A 92 0.18 12.82 -2.78
CA CYS A 92 0.54 11.55 -3.41
C CYS A 92 0.71 11.70 -4.94
N ALA A 93 -0.09 12.56 -5.59
CA ALA A 93 0.06 12.87 -7.00
C ALA A 93 1.37 13.62 -7.30
N ALA A 94 1.87 14.45 -6.39
CA ALA A 94 3.16 15.11 -6.55
C ALA A 94 4.32 14.10 -6.60
N GLU A 95 4.28 13.07 -5.74
CA GLU A 95 5.25 11.97 -5.76
C GLU A 95 5.17 11.16 -7.07
N LEU A 96 3.95 10.84 -7.51
CA LEU A 96 3.73 10.13 -8.77
C LEU A 96 4.23 10.93 -9.98
N LYS A 97 3.99 12.26 -9.99
CA LYS A 97 4.49 13.16 -11.02
C LYS A 97 6.01 13.20 -11.04
N ALA A 98 6.66 13.36 -9.89
CA ALA A 98 8.12 13.37 -9.79
C ALA A 98 8.71 12.06 -10.31
N THR A 99 8.12 10.92 -9.95
CA THR A 99 8.54 9.61 -10.42
C THR A 99 8.34 9.47 -11.93
N GLY A 100 7.19 9.91 -12.47
CA GLY A 100 6.92 9.91 -13.90
C GLY A 100 7.94 10.74 -14.70
N SER A 101 8.27 11.94 -14.22
CA SER A 101 9.29 12.79 -14.84
C SER A 101 10.67 12.13 -14.84
N TYR A 102 11.06 11.49 -13.73
CA TYR A 102 12.30 10.73 -13.65
C TYR A 102 12.34 9.56 -14.64
N MET A 103 11.25 8.79 -14.73
CA MET A 103 11.14 7.67 -15.68
C MET A 103 11.20 8.11 -17.15
N GLN A 104 10.58 9.25 -17.48
CA GLN A 104 10.67 9.82 -18.83
C GLN A 104 12.11 10.23 -19.17
N ALA A 105 12.83 10.85 -18.23
CA ALA A 105 14.23 11.23 -18.42
C ALA A 105 15.12 9.99 -18.66
N VAL A 106 14.96 8.95 -17.83
CA VAL A 106 15.67 7.67 -18.00
C VAL A 106 15.33 7.03 -19.35
N GLY A 107 14.04 6.93 -19.70
CA GLY A 107 13.60 6.35 -20.97
C GLY A 107 14.12 7.12 -22.20
N GLY A 108 14.27 8.44 -22.10
CA GLY A 108 14.92 9.25 -23.13
C GLY A 108 16.40 8.91 -23.28
N ALA A 109 17.13 8.75 -22.18
CA ALA A 109 18.54 8.36 -22.19
C ALA A 109 18.77 6.96 -22.78
N LEU A 110 17.86 6.02 -22.55
CA LEU A 110 17.95 4.66 -23.12
C LEU A 110 17.79 4.62 -24.65
N LYS A 111 17.12 5.62 -25.23
CA LYS A 111 16.92 5.72 -26.69
C LYS A 111 18.05 6.47 -27.40
N ALA A 112 18.92 7.16 -26.65
CA ALA A 112 20.08 7.79 -27.24
C ALA A 112 21.05 6.71 -27.76
N PRO A 113 21.62 6.87 -28.96
CA PRO A 113 22.69 5.97 -29.39
C PRO A 113 23.83 6.02 -28.37
N ALA A 114 24.39 4.86 -28.05
CA ALA A 114 25.57 4.77 -27.18
C ALA A 114 26.70 5.65 -27.76
N PRO A 115 27.50 6.32 -26.90
CA PRO A 115 28.63 7.13 -27.35
C PRO A 115 29.66 6.31 -28.14
#